data_AF-A0A820LJS3-F1
#
_entry.id   AF-A0A820LJS3-F1
#
_cell.length_a   1.000
_cell.length_b   1.000
_cell.length_c   1.000
_cell.angle_alpha   90.00
_cell.angle_beta   90.00
_cell.angle_gamma   90.00
#
_symmetry.space_group_name_H-M   'P 1'
#
loop_
_entity.id
_entity.type
_entity.pdbx_description
1 polymer ?
#
loop_
_entity_poly.entity_id
_entity_poly.type
_entity_poly.pdbx_seq_one_letter_code
_entity_poly.pdbx_strand_id
1 'polypeptide(L)'
;MSATYLPTLVLDNEQHLFIRLFKNNDQTRKHLLPFRIFSGSLHYFRVLPQSWPDRIKKMKAAGLNTIETYVPWNLHEPQQGNYQFGEGLTDLTSFLKLIHENEMFAIVRPSGKSSSCSTEDINNSF
;
A
#
# COMPACT_ATOMS: atom_id res chain seq x y z
N MET A 1 18.24 8.14 -26.63
CA MET A 1 18.79 6.77 -26.66
C MET A 1 17.76 5.85 -26.02
N SER A 2 17.22 4.92 -26.80
CA SER A 2 16.09 4.06 -26.42
C SER A 2 16.52 3.07 -25.34
N ALA A 3 15.81 3.03 -24.20
CA ALA A 3 16.05 2.09 -23.12
C ALA A 3 15.27 0.80 -23.40
N THR A 4 15.99 -0.27 -23.75
CA THR A 4 15.43 -1.59 -24.02
C THR A 4 15.09 -2.28 -22.70
N TYR A 5 13.80 -2.53 -22.46
CA TYR A 5 13.30 -3.33 -21.36
C TYR A 5 13.34 -4.81 -21.78
N LEU A 6 14.07 -5.65 -21.04
CA LEU A 6 13.86 -7.10 -21.10
C LEU A 6 13.59 -7.61 -19.68
N PRO A 7 12.37 -8.10 -19.39
CA PRO A 7 12.10 -8.79 -18.14
C PRO A 7 12.77 -10.16 -18.18
N THR A 8 13.75 -10.39 -17.30
CA THR A 8 14.27 -11.74 -17.07
C THR A 8 13.31 -12.47 -16.14
N LEU A 9 12.60 -13.46 -16.66
CA LEU A 9 11.77 -14.39 -15.89
C LEU A 9 12.69 -15.44 -15.26
N VAL A 10 12.74 -15.49 -13.93
CA VAL A 10 13.24 -16.66 -13.20
C VAL A 10 12.01 -17.35 -12.63
N LEU A 11 11.64 -18.48 -13.26
CA LEU A 11 10.59 -19.38 -12.79
C LEU A 11 11.24 -20.42 -11.87
N ASP A 12 10.83 -20.45 -10.61
CA ASP A 12 11.04 -21.59 -9.72
C ASP A 12 9.67 -22.22 -9.41
N ASN A 13 9.63 -23.54 -9.22
CA ASN A 13 8.48 -24.43 -9.40
C ASN A 13 7.35 -24.33 -8.35
N GLU A 14 7.22 -23.21 -7.64
CA GLU A 14 6.05 -22.92 -6.81
C GLU A 14 5.59 -21.48 -7.07
N GLN A 15 4.33 -21.33 -7.48
CA GLN A 15 3.68 -20.15 -8.07
C GLN A 15 3.67 -18.88 -7.19
N HIS A 16 4.83 -18.38 -6.75
CA HIS A 16 4.95 -17.13 -6.01
C HIS A 16 5.46 -16.04 -6.96
N LEU A 17 4.53 -15.18 -7.40
CA LEU A 17 4.84 -14.00 -8.19
C LEU A 17 5.59 -12.97 -7.32
N PHE A 18 6.92 -12.93 -7.43
CA PHE A 18 7.74 -11.95 -6.72
C PHE A 18 7.81 -10.63 -7.51
N ILE A 19 6.94 -9.67 -7.19
CA ILE A 19 7.07 -8.29 -7.68
C ILE A 19 7.87 -7.47 -6.66
N ARG A 20 9.07 -7.03 -7.04
CA ARG A 20 9.80 -5.95 -6.35
C ARG A 20 9.88 -4.74 -7.27
N LEU A 21 9.36 -3.59 -6.82
CA LEU A 21 9.65 -2.30 -7.44
C LEU A 21 10.99 -1.79 -6.92
N PHE A 22 12.02 -1.78 -7.77
CA PHE A 22 13.29 -1.11 -7.48
C PHE A 22 13.28 0.29 -8.08
N LYS A 23 13.67 1.30 -7.29
CA LYS A 23 13.97 2.65 -7.81
C LYS A 23 15.29 2.56 -8.59
N ASN A 24 15.29 3.08 -9.82
CA ASN A 24 16.29 2.86 -10.87
C ASN A 24 17.72 3.38 -10.57
N ASN A 25 18.06 3.69 -9.32
CA ASN A 25 19.38 4.22 -8.95
C ASN A 25 19.91 3.74 -7.59
N ASP A 26 19.29 2.72 -6.99
CA ASP A 26 19.81 2.14 -5.75
C ASP A 26 20.84 1.05 -6.07
N GLN A 27 22.11 1.46 -6.18
CA GLN A 27 23.28 0.59 -6.34
C GLN A 27 23.55 -0.30 -5.11
N THR A 28 22.70 -0.27 -4.08
CA THR A 28 22.85 -1.14 -2.92
C THR A 28 22.26 -2.52 -3.20
N ARG A 29 23.01 -3.33 -3.96
CA ARG A 29 22.90 -4.79 -3.96
C ARG A 29 23.28 -5.33 -2.57
N LYS A 30 22.51 -5.02 -1.54
CA LYS A 30 22.69 -5.61 -0.20
C LYS A 30 22.12 -7.02 -0.23
N HIS A 31 23.01 -7.93 -0.63
CA HIS A 31 23.01 -9.37 -0.43
C HIS A 31 21.94 -10.16 -1.22
N LEU A 32 22.42 -11.10 -2.04
CA LEU A 32 21.67 -12.09 -2.83
C LEU A 32 20.92 -13.12 -1.96
N LEU A 33 20.41 -12.69 -0.80
CA LEU A 33 19.62 -13.55 0.07
C LEU A 33 18.17 -13.60 -0.46
N PRO A 34 17.54 -14.78 -0.48
CA PRO A 34 16.14 -14.89 -0.86
C PRO A 34 15.30 -14.08 0.12
N PHE A 35 14.72 -12.98 -0.36
CA PHE A 35 13.81 -12.17 0.43
C PHE A 35 12.40 -12.70 0.25
N ARG A 36 11.92 -13.41 1.26
CA ARG A 36 10.56 -13.92 1.30
C ARG A 36 9.64 -12.88 1.95
N ILE A 37 8.57 -12.51 1.25
CA ILE A 37 7.57 -11.59 1.76
C ILE A 37 6.56 -12.38 2.58
N PHE A 38 6.44 -12.03 3.86
CA PHE A 38 5.38 -12.48 4.74
C PHE A 38 4.48 -11.27 5.00
N SER A 39 3.40 -11.19 4.22
CA SER A 39 2.47 -10.08 4.24
C SER A 39 1.22 -10.39 5.05
N GLY A 40 0.69 -9.40 5.76
CA GLY A 40 -0.67 -9.42 6.28
C GLY A 40 -1.42 -8.15 5.88
N SER A 41 -2.72 -8.26 5.62
CA SER A 41 -3.53 -7.11 5.23
C SER A 41 -4.02 -6.33 6.44
N LEU A 42 -3.73 -5.03 6.48
CA LEU A 42 -4.20 -4.09 7.50
C LEU A 42 -4.70 -2.81 6.81
N HIS A 43 -6.02 -2.62 6.83
CA HIS A 43 -6.67 -1.45 6.26
C HIS A 43 -6.77 -0.33 7.30
N TYR A 44 -5.93 0.71 7.17
CA TYR A 44 -5.87 1.84 8.12
C TYR A 44 -7.25 2.51 8.32
N PHE A 45 -8.03 2.67 7.25
CA PHE A 45 -9.35 3.30 7.31
C PHE A 45 -10.42 2.51 8.08
N ARG A 46 -10.16 1.23 8.41
CA ARG A 46 -11.07 0.38 9.21
C ARG A 46 -10.66 0.30 10.68
N VAL A 47 -9.55 0.91 11.06
CA VAL A 47 -8.98 0.83 12.40
C VAL A 47 -8.72 2.25 12.89
N LEU A 48 -9.08 2.55 14.13
CA LEU A 48 -8.80 3.86 14.70
C LEU A 48 -7.28 4.15 14.71
N PRO A 49 -6.85 5.39 14.40
CA PRO A 49 -5.43 5.74 14.33
C PRO A 49 -4.62 5.39 15.58
N GLN A 50 -5.25 5.52 16.76
CA GLN A 50 -4.66 5.19 18.05
C GLN A 50 -4.32 3.71 18.19
N SER A 51 -5.00 2.83 17.44
CA SER A 51 -4.79 1.38 17.46
C SER A 51 -3.80 0.89 16.40
N TRP A 52 -3.40 1.71 15.42
CA TRP A 52 -2.44 1.28 14.39
C TRP A 52 -1.10 0.81 14.98
N PRO A 53 -0.47 1.51 15.95
CA PRO A 53 0.81 1.07 16.49
C PRO A 53 0.74 -0.31 17.14
N ASP A 54 -0.35 -0.61 17.86
CA ASP A 54 -0.56 -1.93 18.49
C ASP A 54 -0.74 -3.03 17.44
N ARG A 55 -1.53 -2.78 16.39
CA ARG A 55 -1.74 -3.72 15.28
C ARG A 55 -0.43 -4.05 14.56
N ILE A 56 0.34 -3.03 14.21
CA ILE A 56 1.63 -3.17 13.52
C ILE A 56 2.61 -3.98 14.38
N LYS A 57 2.72 -3.68 15.68
CA LYS A 57 3.57 -4.44 16.61
C LYS A 57 3.16 -5.90 16.71
N LYS A 58 1.86 -6.20 16.77
CA LYS A 58 1.34 -7.58 16.79
C LYS A 58 1.66 -8.32 15.49
N MET A 59 1.55 -7.66 14.35
CA MET A 59 1.91 -8.23 13.05
C MET A 59 3.42 -8.54 12.97
N LYS A 60 4.28 -7.62 13.44
CA LYS A 60 5.73 -7.87 13.55
C LYS A 60 6.02 -9.04 14.48
N ALA A 61 5.37 -9.10 15.64
CA ALA A 61 5.53 -10.21 16.60
C ALA A 61 5.03 -11.56 16.05
N ALA A 62 4.06 -11.55 15.14
CA ALA A 62 3.59 -12.73 14.43
C ALA A 62 4.56 -13.23 13.33
N GLY A 63 5.70 -12.55 13.12
CA GLY A 63 6.70 -12.92 12.12
C GLY A 63 6.43 -12.36 10.72
N LEU A 64 5.47 -11.45 10.58
CA LEU A 64 5.26 -10.73 9.32
C LEU A 64 6.35 -9.68 9.13
N ASN A 65 6.79 -9.50 7.88
CA ASN A 65 7.75 -8.46 7.52
C ASN A 65 7.11 -7.36 6.66
N THR A 66 5.92 -7.59 6.14
CA THR A 66 5.24 -6.69 5.20
C THR A 66 3.79 -6.49 5.61
N ILE A 67 3.29 -5.27 5.45
CA ILE A 67 1.88 -4.93 5.65
C ILE A 67 1.29 -4.52 4.31
N GLU A 68 0.17 -5.14 3.95
CA GLU A 68 -0.60 -4.77 2.77
C GLU A 68 -1.75 -3.85 3.19
N THR A 69 -1.91 -2.72 2.51
CA THR A 69 -3.04 -1.82 2.73
C THR A 69 -3.71 -1.43 1.43
N TYR A 70 -5.03 -1.27 1.51
CA TYR A 70 -5.86 -0.75 0.44
C TYR A 70 -6.06 0.75 0.66
N VAL A 71 -5.99 1.54 -0.41
CA VAL A 71 -6.25 2.98 -0.39
C VAL A 71 -7.61 3.23 -1.05
N PRO A 72 -8.68 3.46 -0.25
CA PRO A 72 -10.03 3.70 -0.75
C PRO A 72 -10.14 5.13 -1.30
N TRP A 73 -10.12 5.28 -2.62
CA TRP A 73 -10.17 6.60 -3.27
C TRP A 73 -11.46 7.37 -2.97
N ASN A 74 -12.56 6.68 -2.69
CA ASN A 74 -13.82 7.28 -2.25
C ASN A 74 -13.73 8.02 -0.91
N LEU A 75 -12.82 7.61 -0.01
CA LEU A 75 -12.57 8.33 1.25
C LEU A 75 -11.56 9.47 1.07
N HIS A 76 -10.62 9.31 0.14
CA HIS A 76 -9.59 10.30 -0.13
C HIS A 76 -10.04 11.42 -1.06
N GLU A 77 -11.06 11.18 -1.90
CA GLU A 77 -11.70 12.20 -2.73
C GLU A 77 -13.23 12.09 -2.62
N PRO A 78 -13.82 12.51 -1.48
CA PRO A 78 -15.29 12.47 -1.30
C PRO A 78 -16.02 13.36 -2.30
N GLN A 79 -15.39 14.47 -2.69
CA GLN A 79 -15.84 15.38 -3.73
C GLN A 79 -14.72 15.57 -4.73
N GLN A 80 -15.07 15.66 -6.02
CA GLN A 80 -14.09 15.80 -7.09
C GLN A 80 -13.18 17.01 -6.83
N GLY A 81 -11.86 16.77 -6.81
CA GLY A 81 -10.83 17.78 -6.55
C GLY A 81 -10.55 18.08 -5.07
N ASN A 82 -11.31 17.51 -4.13
CA ASN A 82 -11.07 17.66 -2.69
C ASN A 82 -10.38 16.43 -2.11
N TYR A 83 -9.07 16.55 -1.89
CA TYR A 83 -8.22 15.44 -1.42
C TYR A 83 -8.00 15.47 0.09
N GLN A 84 -8.30 14.36 0.76
CA GLN A 84 -8.13 14.20 2.21
C GLN A 84 -7.10 13.11 2.51
N PHE A 85 -5.89 13.49 2.95
CA PHE A 85 -4.81 12.55 3.29
C PHE A 85 -4.16 12.80 4.66
N GLY A 86 -4.68 13.77 5.43
CA GLY A 86 -3.97 14.33 6.58
C GLY A 86 -4.67 14.20 7.93
N GLU A 87 -5.85 13.58 8.00
CA GLU A 87 -6.64 13.59 9.24
C GLU A 87 -7.31 12.24 9.53
N GLY A 88 -7.24 11.83 10.80
CA GLY A 88 -7.99 10.70 11.33
C GLY A 88 -7.82 9.41 10.51
N LEU A 89 -8.95 8.84 10.07
CA LEU A 89 -8.99 7.56 9.35
C LEU A 89 -8.46 7.64 7.91
N THR A 90 -8.27 8.84 7.35
CA THR A 90 -7.71 9.04 6.01
C THR A 90 -6.24 9.44 6.04
N ASP A 91 -5.60 9.45 7.22
CA ASP A 91 -4.18 9.75 7.36
C ASP A 91 -3.29 8.55 6.95
N LEU A 92 -3.15 8.37 5.64
CA LEU A 92 -2.28 7.36 5.05
C LEU A 92 -0.80 7.65 5.36
N THR A 93 -0.41 8.93 5.47
CA THR A 93 0.99 9.32 5.65
C THR A 93 1.50 8.87 7.01
N SER A 94 0.75 9.16 8.08
CA SER A 94 1.10 8.72 9.42
C SER A 94 1.10 7.20 9.54
N PHE A 95 0.14 6.52 8.88
CA PHE A 95 0.12 5.06 8.86
C PHE A 95 1.39 4.45 8.23
N LEU A 96 1.79 4.94 7.05
CA LEU A 96 3.02 4.47 6.38
C LEU A 96 4.28 4.80 7.17
N LYS A 97 4.31 5.96 7.84
CA LYS A 97 5.40 6.34 8.74
C LYS A 97 5.55 5.36 9.89
N LEU A 98 4.44 4.95 10.52
CA LEU A 98 4.46 3.95 11.58
C LEU A 98 4.99 2.60 11.09
N ILE A 99 4.64 2.17 9.88
CA ILE A 99 5.15 0.92 9.29
C ILE A 99 6.68 1.02 9.13
N HIS A 100 7.18 2.13 8.60
CA HIS A 100 8.60 2.38 8.43
C HIS A 100 9.35 2.43 9.77
N GLU A 101 8.80 3.12 10.79
CA GLU A 101 9.35 3.17 12.14
C GLU A 101 9.41 1.79 12.82
N ASN A 102 8.54 0.85 12.42
CA ASN A 102 8.58 -0.53 12.87
C ASN A 102 9.44 -1.44 11.99
N GLU A 103 10.22 -0.89 11.05
CA GLU A 103 11.12 -1.62 10.13
C GLU A 103 10.38 -2.68 9.29
N MET A 104 9.11 -2.43 9.01
CA MET A 104 8.29 -3.30 8.15
C MET A 104 8.19 -2.70 6.75
N PHE A 105 7.94 -3.56 5.76
CA PHE A 105 7.64 -3.13 4.40
C PHE A 105 6.15 -2.86 4.25
N ALA A 106 5.78 -2.02 3.28
CA ALA A 106 4.38 -1.75 2.94
C ALA A 106 4.10 -2.11 1.48
N ILE A 107 3.01 -2.82 1.23
CA ILE A 107 2.41 -2.98 -0.10
C ILE A 107 1.17 -2.09 -0.13
N VAL A 108 1.24 -1.02 -0.90
CA VAL A 108 0.13 -0.07 -1.05
C VAL A 108 -0.64 -0.38 -2.30
N ARG A 109 -1.94 -0.63 -2.15
CA ARG A 109 -2.86 -0.96 -3.25
C ARG A 109 -3.83 0.20 -3.46
N PRO A 110 -3.50 1.13 -4.36
CA PRO A 110 -4.44 2.17 -4.74
C PRO A 110 -5.63 1.58 -5.47
N SER A 111 -6.84 1.92 -5.01
CA SER A 111 -8.03 1.69 -5.83
C SER A 111 -8.06 2.66 -7.00
N GLY A 112 -8.59 2.21 -8.14
CA GLY A 112 -8.98 3.12 -9.20
C GLY A 112 -10.13 4.03 -8.76
N LYS A 113 -10.14 5.25 -9.28
CA LYS A 113 -11.28 6.17 -9.20
C LYS A 113 -12.41 5.56 -10.03
N SER A 114 -13.53 5.16 -9.42
CA SER A 114 -14.71 4.84 -10.22
C SER A 114 -15.23 6.16 -10.78
N SER A 115 -15.23 6.31 -12.11
CA SER A 115 -15.73 7.48 -12.83
C SER A 115 -17.23 7.73 -12.63
N SER A 116 -17.93 6.88 -11.86
CA SER A 116 -19.37 6.96 -11.62
C SER A 116 -19.77 7.81 -10.42
N CYS A 117 -18.82 8.40 -9.67
CA CYS A 117 -19.18 9.35 -8.62
C CYS A 117 -19.26 10.77 -9.21
N SER A 118 -20.20 10.98 -10.13
CA SER A 118 -20.67 12.31 -10.49
C SER A 118 -21.65 12.77 -9.41
N THR A 119 -21.38 13.93 -8.80
CA THR A 119 -22.27 14.62 -7.85
C THR A 119 -23.63 15.02 -8.47
N GLU A 120 -23.92 14.62 -9.71
CA GLU A 120 -25.15 14.90 -10.44
C GLU A 120 -26.32 13.96 -10.09
N ASP A 121 -26.07 12.85 -9.39
CA ASP A 121 -27.12 11.85 -9.10
C ASP A 121 -27.92 12.10 -7.81
N ILE A 122 -27.54 13.06 -6.97
CA ILE A 122 -28.26 13.35 -5.70
C ILE A 122 -29.48 14.27 -5.91
N ASN A 123 -29.52 15.03 -7.01
CA ASN A 123 -30.60 16.00 -7.26
C ASN A 123 -31.77 15.44 -8.08
N ASN A 124 -31.79 14.15 -8.42
CA ASN A 124 -32.84 13.56 -9.26
C ASN A 124 -33.47 12.30 -8.68
N SER A 125 -33.46 12.15 -7.35
CA SER A 125 -34.19 11.11 -6.64
C SER A 125 -34.80 11.70 -5.38
N PHE A 126 -35.79 12.60 -5.55
CA PHE A 126 -37.02 12.77 -4.75
C PHE A 126 -37.85 13.90 -5.35
#